data_AF-A0A3M1M2F7-F1
#
_entry.id   AF-A0A3M1M2F7-F1
#
_cell.length_a   1.000
_cell.length_b   1.000
_cell.length_c   1.000
_cell.angle_alpha   90.00
_cell.angle_beta   90.00
_cell.angle_gamma   90.00
#
_symmetry.space_group_name_H-M   'P 1'
#
loop_
_entity.id
_entity.type
_entity.pdbx_description
1 polymer ?
#
loop_
_entity_poly.entity_id
_entity_poly.type
_entity_poly.pdbx_seq_one_letter_code
_entity_poly.pdbx_strand_id
1 'polypeptide(L)'
;MTQIFNPRLSRRGLMGGAAAMGLAAALDPRFVRAQGGGVLRVRSYSDLQVLDPAFRLSAPEGDIMHCIFAGLVRPRPGDEWTWKSVAV
;
A
#
# COMPACT_ATOMS: atom_id res chain seq x y z
N MET A 1 -36.12 3.41 -40.87
CA MET A 1 -35.17 4.22 -40.10
C MET A 1 -34.55 3.35 -39.02
N THR A 2 -33.31 2.92 -39.27
CA THR A 2 -32.57 1.93 -38.49
C THR A 2 -32.02 2.57 -37.21
N GLN A 3 -32.37 2.03 -36.05
CA GLN A 3 -31.90 2.51 -34.74
C GLN A 3 -30.43 2.11 -34.54
N ILE A 4 -29.53 3.07 -34.72
CA ILE A 4 -28.07 2.94 -34.57
C ILE A 4 -27.73 3.37 -33.12
N PHE A 5 -27.09 2.47 -32.36
CA PHE A 5 -26.63 2.57 -30.96
C PHE A 5 -27.64 2.30 -29.84
N ASN A 6 -27.67 1.05 -29.36
CA ASN A 6 -28.03 0.73 -27.98
C ASN A 6 -26.84 0.03 -27.31
N PRO A 7 -26.04 0.69 -26.45
CA PRO A 7 -24.94 0.05 -25.77
C PRO A 7 -25.53 -0.82 -24.66
N ARG A 8 -25.92 -2.06 -25.00
CA ARG A 8 -26.55 -3.01 -24.07
C ARG A 8 -25.52 -3.55 -23.08
N LEU A 9 -25.10 -2.70 -22.14
CA LEU A 9 -24.32 -3.09 -20.98
C LEU A 9 -25.26 -3.86 -20.05
N SER A 10 -25.34 -5.18 -20.24
CA SER A 10 -26.23 -6.01 -19.41
C SER A 10 -25.72 -6.04 -17.96
N ARG A 11 -26.64 -6.08 -16.98
CA ARG A 11 -26.28 -6.23 -15.55
C ARG A 11 -25.33 -7.41 -15.32
N ARG A 12 -25.51 -8.50 -16.08
CA ARG A 12 -24.64 -9.68 -16.01
C ARG A 12 -23.23 -9.40 -16.56
N GLY A 13 -23.12 -8.66 -17.65
CA GLY A 13 -21.83 -8.21 -18.19
C GLY A 13 -21.10 -7.27 -17.23
N LEU A 14 -21.82 -6.35 -16.60
CA LEU A 14 -21.26 -5.46 -15.57
C LEU A 14 -20.77 -6.24 -14.35
N MET A 15 -21.58 -7.15 -13.81
CA MET A 15 -21.23 -7.97 -12.65
C MET A 15 -20.08 -8.94 -12.96
N GLY A 16 -20.09 -9.55 -14.16
CA GLY A 16 -19.00 -10.40 -14.63
C GLY A 16 -17.69 -9.61 -14.78
N GLY A 17 -17.74 -8.40 -15.32
CA GLY A 17 -16.59 -7.50 -15.42
C GLY A 17 -16.06 -7.06 -14.04
N ALA A 18 -16.96 -6.69 -13.12
CA ALA A 18 -16.58 -6.33 -11.75
C ALA A 18 -15.95 -7.51 -11.00
N ALA A 19 -16.49 -8.72 -11.15
CA ALA A 19 -15.93 -9.93 -10.56
C ALA A 19 -14.54 -10.26 -11.13
N ALA A 20 -14.37 -10.13 -12.45
CA ALA A 20 -13.07 -10.34 -13.10
C ALA A 20 -12.02 -9.34 -12.62
N MET A 21 -12.39 -8.06 -12.49
CA MET A 21 -11.49 -7.04 -11.92
C MET A 21 -11.18 -7.28 -10.45
N GLY A 22 -12.16 -7.71 -9.66
CA GLY A 22 -11.94 -8.07 -8.25
C GLY A 22 -10.98 -9.25 -8.09
N LEU A 23 -11.11 -10.29 -8.92
CA LEU A 23 -10.18 -11.42 -8.96
C LEU A 23 -8.78 -10.98 -9.40
N ALA A 24 -8.67 -10.17 -10.46
CA ALA A 24 -7.38 -9.67 -10.91
C ALA A 24 -6.66 -8.85 -9.82
N ALA A 25 -7.40 -8.03 -9.08
CA ALA A 25 -6.86 -7.27 -7.96
C ALA A 25 -6.43 -8.16 -6.77
N ALA A 26 -7.11 -9.30 -6.56
CA ALA A 26 -6.71 -10.27 -5.52
C ALA A 26 -5.44 -11.06 -5.89
N LEU A 27 -5.20 -11.29 -7.18
CA LEU A 27 -4.06 -12.06 -7.67
C LEU A 27 -2.77 -11.23 -7.79
N ASP A 28 -2.87 -9.94 -8.14
CA ASP A 28 -1.71 -9.06 -8.20
C ASP A 28 -1.96 -7.75 -7.43
N PRO A 29 -1.31 -7.57 -6.26
CA PRO A 29 -1.47 -6.38 -5.44
C PRO A 29 -1.01 -5.09 -6.15
N ARG A 30 -0.31 -5.17 -7.28
CA ARG A 30 0.04 -4.00 -8.11
C ARG A 30 -1.18 -3.32 -8.74
N PHE A 31 -2.30 -4.03 -8.91
CA PHE A 31 -3.55 -3.46 -9.39
C PHE A 31 -4.43 -2.92 -8.27
N VAL A 32 -4.08 -3.23 -7.02
CA VAL A 32 -4.75 -2.66 -5.85
C VAL A 32 -4.26 -1.22 -5.68
N ARG A 33 -5.22 -0.29 -5.63
CA ARG A 33 -4.98 1.12 -5.32
C ARG A 33 -5.65 1.42 -3.99
N ALA A 34 -4.96 2.14 -3.11
CA ALA A 34 -5.54 2.53 -1.84
C ALA A 34 -6.77 3.42 -2.09
N GLN A 35 -7.92 3.02 -1.55
CA GLN A 35 -9.20 3.72 -1.70
C GLN A 35 -9.12 5.21 -1.27
N GLY A 36 -8.17 5.55 -0.38
CA GLY A 36 -7.97 6.88 0.20
C GLY A 36 -6.81 7.71 -0.35
N GLY A 37 -6.34 7.47 -1.58
CA GLY A 37 -5.41 8.39 -2.24
C GLY A 37 -3.92 8.24 -1.86
N GLY A 38 -3.48 7.03 -1.52
CA GLY A 38 -2.07 6.75 -1.21
C GLY A 38 -1.61 7.19 0.18
N VAL A 39 -2.53 7.68 1.02
CA VAL A 39 -2.25 8.01 2.42
C VAL A 39 -2.55 6.80 3.30
N LEU A 40 -1.52 6.29 3.98
CA LEU A 40 -1.66 5.25 5.00
C LEU A 40 -1.78 5.91 6.37
N ARG A 41 -2.88 5.63 7.09
CA ARG A 41 -3.10 6.09 8.48
C ARG A 41 -2.88 4.91 9.42
N VAL A 42 -1.88 5.00 10.28
CA VAL A 42 -1.52 3.97 11.27
C VAL A 42 -1.70 4.52 12.69
N ARG A 43 -2.15 3.68 13.61
CA ARG A 43 -2.20 4.00 15.04
C ARG A 43 -0.95 3.43 15.73
N SER A 44 -0.21 4.30 16.38
CA SER A 44 0.87 3.91 17.30
C SER A 44 0.33 3.61 18.71
N TYR A 45 1.04 2.78 19.47
CA TYR A 45 0.68 2.47 20.87
C TYR A 45 1.12 3.55 21.87
N SER A 46 2.07 4.41 21.50
CA SER A 46 2.53 5.55 22.30
C SER A 46 2.75 6.79 21.44
N ASP A 47 2.83 7.93 22.11
CA ASP A 47 3.15 9.22 21.51
C ASP A 47 4.66 9.36 21.26
N LEU A 48 5.03 10.25 20.34
CA LEU A 48 6.41 10.55 19.96
C LEU A 48 7.08 11.41 21.05
N GLN A 49 8.20 10.96 21.60
CA GLN A 49 8.95 11.72 22.61
C GLN A 49 10.15 12.48 22.03
N VAL A 50 10.96 11.80 21.21
CA VAL A 50 12.24 12.31 20.70
C VAL A 50 12.40 11.92 19.24
N LEU A 51 12.74 12.89 18.38
CA LEU A 51 12.99 12.68 16.94
C LEU A 51 14.48 12.55 16.59
N ASP A 52 15.36 12.59 17.59
CA ASP A 52 16.80 12.35 17.39
C ASP A 52 17.07 10.83 17.28
N PRO A 53 17.61 10.34 16.14
CA PRO A 53 17.94 8.93 15.97
C PRO A 53 18.88 8.35 17.03
N ALA A 54 19.75 9.17 17.63
CA ALA A 54 20.72 8.73 18.64
C ALA A 54 20.09 8.46 20.01
N PHE A 55 18.92 9.05 20.30
CA PHE A 55 18.29 9.01 21.63
C PHE A 55 16.85 8.48 21.61
N ARG A 56 16.50 7.64 20.63
CA ARG A 56 15.17 7.02 20.54
C ARG A 56 14.88 6.13 21.77
N LEU A 57 13.66 6.21 22.29
CA LEU A 57 13.25 5.50 23.51
C LEU A 57 12.25 4.37 23.27
N SER A 58 11.53 4.38 22.14
CA SER A 58 10.54 3.36 21.81
C SER A 58 10.48 3.00 20.33
N ALA A 59 9.62 2.02 20.00
CA ALA A 59 9.43 1.53 18.63
C ALA A 59 8.73 2.55 17.69
N PRO A 60 7.75 3.37 18.13
CA PRO A 60 7.08 4.33 17.27
C PRO A 60 8.01 5.39 16.67
N GLU A 61 9.00 5.85 17.44
CA GLU A 61 10.09 6.67 16.96
C GLU A 61 10.80 5.98 15.80
N GLY A 62 11.10 4.68 15.95
CA GLY A 62 11.75 3.86 14.93
C GLY A 62 10.93 3.75 13.65
N ASP A 63 9.61 3.57 13.76
CA ASP A 63 8.72 3.50 12.60
C ASP A 63 8.71 4.83 11.83
N ILE A 64 8.62 5.95 12.53
CA ILE A 64 8.68 7.30 11.94
C ILE A 64 10.05 7.56 11.32
N MET A 65 11.13 7.21 12.03
CA MET A 65 12.51 7.40 11.58
C MET A 65 12.81 6.60 10.31
N HIS A 66 12.28 5.39 10.14
CA HIS A 66 12.41 4.63 8.90
C HIS A 66 11.71 5.27 7.69
N CYS A 67 10.77 6.19 7.93
CA CYS A 67 10.10 6.96 6.89
C CYS A 67 10.86 8.24 6.53
N ILE A 68 11.51 8.91 7.48
CA ILE A 68 12.13 10.24 7.26
C ILE A 68 13.66 10.22 7.11
N PHE A 69 14.35 9.22 7.66
CA PHE A 69 15.80 9.08 7.57
C PHE A 69 16.21 7.94 6.63
N ALA A 70 17.28 8.17 5.87
CA ALA A 70 17.89 7.15 5.02
C ALA A 70 18.97 6.40 5.81
N GLY A 71 18.70 5.13 6.15
CA GLY A 71 19.71 4.22 6.72
C GLY A 71 20.60 3.59 5.63
N LEU A 72 21.61 2.83 6.05
CA LEU A 72 22.47 2.05 5.15
C LEU A 72 21.73 0.86 4.54
N VAL A 73 20.86 0.23 5.34
CA VAL A 73 20.06 -0.94 4.97
C VAL A 73 18.60 -0.73 5.36
N ARG A 74 17.68 -1.41 4.69
CA ARG A 74 16.29 -1.54 5.10
C ARG A 74 15.85 -3.00 5.13
N PRO A 75 14.96 -3.39 6.06
CA PRO A 75 14.39 -4.73 6.07
C PRO A 75 13.62 -4.99 4.76
N ARG A 76 13.74 -6.21 4.23
CA ARG A 76 12.95 -6.67 3.09
C ARG A 76 11.63 -7.25 3.63
N PRO A 77 10.45 -6.78 3.16
CA PRO A 77 9.18 -7.39 3.53
C PRO A 77 9.11 -8.85 3.07
N GLY A 78 8.60 -9.74 3.92
CA GLY A 78 8.42 -11.16 3.62
C GLY A 78 8.45 -12.03 4.89
N ASP A 79 8.43 -13.34 4.69
CA ASP A 79 8.47 -14.34 5.78
C ASP A 79 9.90 -14.65 6.26
N GLU A 80 10.91 -14.20 5.52
CA GLU A 80 12.32 -14.38 5.85
C GLU A 80 12.93 -13.10 6.40
N TRP A 81 13.74 -13.24 7.44
CA TRP A 81 14.50 -12.15 8.01
C TRP A 81 15.68 -11.75 7.10
N THR A 82 15.45 -10.80 6.19
CA THR A 82 16.44 -10.33 5.21
C THR A 82 16.44 -8.81 5.10
N TRP A 83 17.52 -8.25 4.54
CA TRP A 83 17.68 -6.80 4.33
C TRP A 83 18.16 -6.48 2.91
N LYS A 84 17.98 -5.22 2.51
CA LYS A 84 18.50 -4.66 1.25
C LYS A 84 19.30 -3.39 1.52
N SER A 85 20.33 -3.12 0.71
CA SER A 85 21.04 -1.84 0.77
C SER A 85 20.13 -0.70 0.34
N VAL A 86 20.37 0.46 0.96
CA VAL A 86 19.65 1.72 0.68
C VAL A 86 20.64 2.80 0.27
N ALA A 87 21.85 2.78 0.85
CA ALA A 87 22.98 3.54 0.34
C ALA A 87 23.55 2.83 -0.91
N VAL A 88 23.81 3.63 -1.96
CA VAL A 88 24.62 3.26 -3.13
C VAL A 88 26.08 3.36 -2.76
#